data_AF-C0ECV1-F1
#
_entry.id   AF-C0ECV1-F1
#
_cell.length_a   1.000
_cell.length_b   1.000
_cell.length_c   1.000
_cell.angle_alpha   90.00
_cell.angle_beta   90.00
_cell.angle_gamma   90.00
#
_symmetry.space_group_name_H-M   'P 1'
#
loop_
_entity.id
_entity.type
_entity.pdbx_description
1 polymer ?
#
loop_
_entity_poly.entity_id
_entity_poly.type
_entity_poly.pdbx_seq_one_letter_code
_entity_poly.pdbx_strand_id
1 'polypeptide(L)' 'MAVIKNQFTLRLDLTTHAKIKKIAAAENRSLTNMIDYLVKKEISRYEELNGEIPLSEEDLSLE' A
#
# COMPACT_ATOMS: atom_id res chain seq x y z
N MET A 1 -5.88 8.65 -14.79
CA MET A 1 -5.12 9.18 -13.65
C MET A 1 -3.65 8.89 -13.88
N ALA A 2 -2.77 9.87 -13.65
CA ALA A 2 -1.33 9.66 -13.72
C ALA A 2 -0.93 8.57 -12.72
N VAL A 3 -0.16 7.58 -13.15
CA VAL A 3 0.32 6.50 -12.29
C VAL A 3 1.80 6.71 -12.09
N ILE A 4 2.17 7.12 -10.88
CA ILE A 4 3.57 7.22 -10.46
C ILE A 4 4.08 5.78 -10.27
N LYS A 5 4.95 5.32 -11.17
CA LYS A 5 5.59 4.00 -11.08
C LYS A 5 6.90 4.10 -10.31
N ASN A 6 6.81 4.26 -8.99
CA ASN A 6 8.00 4.26 -8.14
C ASN A 6 8.39 2.81 -7.80
N GLN A 7 9.56 2.39 -8.24
CA GLN A 7 10.18 1.14 -7.79
C GLN A 7 11.04 1.44 -6.57
N PHE A 8 10.70 0.86 -5.43
CA PHE A 8 11.49 0.95 -4.20
C PHE A 8 11.77 -0.43 -3.64
N THR A 9 12.85 -0.54 -2.85
CA THR A 9 13.19 -1.79 -2.15
C THR A 9 12.61 -1.74 -0.73
N LEU A 10 11.68 -2.64 -0.43
CA LEU A 10 11.10 -2.78 0.91
C LEU A 10 11.85 -3.86 1.70
N ARG A 11 12.34 -3.51 2.89
CA ARG A 11 12.92 -4.48 3.83
C ARG A 11 11.85 -4.95 4.79
N LEU A 12 11.61 -6.26 4.80
CA LEU A 12 10.69 -6.92 5.72
C LEU A 12 11.44 -7.95 6.54
N ASP A 13 11.06 -8.12 7.80
CA ASP A 13 11.53 -9.26 8.56
C ASP A 13 10.93 -10.56 8.01
N LEU A 14 11.60 -11.68 8.30
CA LEU A 14 11.22 -13.02 7.83
C LEU A 14 9.78 -13.39 8.21
N THR A 15 9.34 -13.03 9.41
CA THR A 15 8.01 -13.39 9.92
C THR A 15 6.93 -12.62 9.18
N THR A 16 7.11 -11.31 9.00
CA THR A 16 6.18 -10.45 8.27
C THR A 16 6.09 -10.87 6.80
N HIS A 17 7.22 -11.09 6.13
CA HIS A 17 7.23 -11.56 4.75
C HIS A 17 6.49 -12.90 4.60
N ALA A 18 6.73 -13.86 5.50
CA ALA A 18 6.06 -15.17 5.47
C ALA A 18 4.53 -15.05 5.66
N LYS A 19 4.09 -14.19 6.58
CA LYS A 19 2.65 -13.94 6.82
C LYS A 19 1.97 -13.32 5.60
N ILE A 20 2.54 -12.25 5.04
CA ILE A 20 1.97 -11.59 3.86
C ILE A 20 1.90 -12.56 2.68
N LYS A 21 2.95 -13.38 2.47
CA LYS A 21 2.95 -14.40 1.41
C LYS A 21 1.81 -15.41 1.56
N LYS A 22 1.52 -15.87 2.78
CA LYS A 22 0.38 -16.79 3.03
C LYS A 22 -0.96 -16.13 2.72
N ILE A 23 -1.15 -14.89 3.14
CA ILE A 23 -2.41 -14.16 2.89
C ILE A 23 -2.57 -13.91 1.37
N ALA A 24 -1.52 -13.47 0.70
CA ALA A 24 -1.52 -13.27 -0.75
C ALA A 24 -1.92 -14.55 -1.51
N ALA A 25 -1.36 -15.70 -1.11
CA ALA A 25 -1.70 -16.99 -1.69
C ALA A 25 -3.17 -17.38 -1.45
N ALA A 26 -3.70 -17.16 -0.24
CA ALA A 26 -5.09 -17.44 0.09
C ALA A 26 -6.07 -16.59 -0.73
N GLU A 27 -5.69 -15.35 -1.05
CA GLU A 27 -6.51 -14.43 -1.84
C GLU A 27 -6.19 -14.43 -3.35
N ASN A 28 -5.38 -15.38 -3.84
CA ASN A 28 -4.96 -15.50 -5.24
C ASN A 28 -4.34 -14.21 -5.81
N ARG A 29 -3.51 -13.53 -5.00
CA ARG A 29 -2.81 -12.29 -5.36
C ARG A 29 -1.30 -12.50 -5.39
N SER A 30 -0.60 -11.73 -6.23
CA SER A 30 0.85 -11.60 -6.12
C SER A 30 1.22 -10.88 -4.81
N LEU A 31 2.44 -11.10 -4.31
CA LEU A 31 2.91 -10.44 -3.09
C LEU A 31 2.87 -8.91 -3.24
N THR A 32 3.30 -8.39 -4.40
CA THR A 32 3.28 -6.96 -4.71
C THR A 32 1.86 -6.38 -4.70
N ASN A 33 0.90 -7.07 -5.34
CA ASN A 33 -0.50 -6.60 -5.36
C ASN A 33 -1.14 -6.72 -3.98
N MET A 34 -0.73 -7.70 -3.16
CA MET A 34 -1.17 -7.79 -1.78
C MET A 34 -0.66 -6.62 -0.95
N ILE A 35 0.62 -6.22 -1.13
CA ILE A 35 1.19 -5.06 -0.44
C ILE A 35 0.46 -3.78 -0.86
N ASP A 36 0.23 -3.56 -2.16
CA ASP A 36 -0.56 -2.42 -2.67
C ASP A 36 -1.96 -2.36 -2.05
N TYR A 37 -2.65 -3.51 -2.02
CA TYR A 37 -3.97 -3.61 -1.40
C TYR A 37 -3.95 -3.28 0.10
N LEU A 38 -2.98 -3.81 0.85
CA LEU A 38 -2.85 -3.55 2.28
C LEU A 38 -2.56 -2.08 2.57
N VAL A 39 -1.73 -1.42 1.76
CA VAL A 39 -1.44 0.02 1.89
C VAL A 39 -2.71 0.83 1.71
N LYS A 40 -3.47 0.60 0.62
CA LYS A 40 -4.74 1.31 0.36
C LYS A 40 -5.76 1.06 1.47
N LYS A 41 -5.86 -0.18 1.94
CA LYS A 41 -6.75 -0.57 3.02
C LYS A 41 -6.43 0.17 4.32
N GLU A 42 -5.15 0.31 4.66
CA GLU A 42 -4.76 1.00 5.89
C GLU A 42 -4.95 2.52 5.78
N ILE A 43 -4.71 3.11 4.59
CA ILE A 43 -5.05 4.52 4.33
C ILE A 43 -6.54 4.76 4.55
N SER A 44 -7.42 3.98 3.90
CA SER A 44 -8.86 4.14 4.07
C SER A 44 -9.28 3.97 5.54
N ARG A 45 -8.72 2.98 6.24
CA ARG A 45 -8.98 2.77 7.66
C ARG A 45 -8.55 3.96 8.52
N TYR A 46 -7.42 4.58 8.19
CA TYR A 46 -6.94 5.77 8.88
C TYR A 46 -7.89 6.95 8.66
N GLU A 47 -8.36 7.15 7.42
CA GLU A 47 -9.31 8.20 7.06
C GLU A 47 -10.67 8.03 7.75
N GLU A 48 -11.15 6.79 7.86
CA GLU A 48 -12.38 6.48 8.59
C GLU A 48 -12.31 6.88 10.08
N LEU A 49 -11.12 6.82 10.69
CA LEU A 49 -10.92 7.08 12.11
C LEU A 49 -10.54 8.54 12.41
N ASN A 50 -9.80 9.19 11.52
CA ASN A 50 -9.19 10.51 11.77
C ASN A 50 -9.76 11.63 10.88
N GLY A 51 -10.62 11.27 9.91
CA GLY A 51 -11.05 12.17 8.84
C GLY A 51 -10.19 12.01 7.59
N GLU A 52 -10.74 12.48 6.46
CA GLU A 52 -10.10 12.43 5.15
C GLU A 52 -8.72 13.11 5.17
N ILE A 53 -7.75 12.53 4.47
CA ILE A 53 -6.43 13.14 4.29
C ILE A 53 -6.57 14.17 3.15
N PRO A 54 -6.55 15.48 3.45
CA PRO A 54 -6.65 16.49 2.40
C PRO A 54 -5.38 16.44 1.54
N LEU A 55 -5.54 16.20 0.24
CA LEU A 55 -4.46 16.26 -0.74
C LEU A 55 -4.67 17.50 -1.62
N SER A 56 -3.65 18.35 -1.70
CA SER A 56 -3.62 19.48 -2.64
C SER A 56 -2.97 19.09 -3.97
N GLU A 57 -3.10 19.95 -4.99
CA GLU A 57 -2.39 19.74 -6.27
C GLU A 57 -0.86 19.74 -6.09
N GLU A 58 -0.35 20.46 -5.08
CA GLU A 58 1.07 20.51 -4.73
C GLU A 58 1.57 19.17 -4.17
N ASP A 59 0.73 18.42 -3.42
CA ASP A 59 1.07 17.10 -2.88
C ASP A 59 1.13 16.00 -3.97
N LEU A 60 0.44 16.24 -5.09
CA LEU A 60 0.35 15.31 -6.22
C LEU A 60 1.35 15.62 -7.33
N SER A 61 1.96 16.81 -7.32
CA SER A 61 3.07 17.18 -8.19
C SER A 61 4.40 16.74 -7.56
N LEU A 62 5.02 15.72 -8.15
CA LEU A 62 6.45 15.49 -7.96
C LEU A 62 7.19 16.66 -8.60
N GLU A 63 7.95 17.44 -7.82
CA GLU A 63 9.08 18.20 -8.36
C GLU A 63 10.02 17.30 -9.18
#